data_AF-A0AAE0SLU9-F1
#
_entry.id   AF-A0AAE0SLU9-F1
#
_cell.length_a   1.000
_cell.length_b   1.000
_cell.length_c   1.000
_cell.angle_alpha   90.00
_cell.angle_beta   90.00
_cell.angle_gamma   90.00
#
_symmetry.space_group_name_H-M   'P 1'
#
loop_
_entity.id
_entity.type
_entity.pdbx_description
1 polymer ?
#
loop_
_entity_poly.entity_id
_entity_poly.type
_entity_poly.pdbx_seq_one_letter_code
_entity_poly.pdbx_strand_id
1 'polypeptide(L)'
;MDIKRWRHVILIWVCFEVICFGGIQYGWGALVYILKDEGIHDELCIEEPRGGNSTTNSTAAVAVHCPDQDARFNLYYSVVMSAFMVFVILGGTLFSKFGTRIVRLIFICMFWAGCLMTAFTTTGTPWLICPGLIFVAGGGFVFILTSSQVANLYSKRSSTVLGTLNGLMDSSSVIQQAVKLAYGVGIKRQMAYFFILGISGMSMISTFLFFPKTFIKRKFETKKTKSIEELTQQSGEEINHEYGNIRSYLCDPLYISHVVWFTILYFRFNYFIGTVNSYINIVTDYNTEKVSYFTNVLSYTMFCGVISSLCAGLMYDQEKERYSGCTSEIKRKLMPALIPMLICTTLQTILSGLVFVPNENVLYVSFIVFTIFRSYLFSVGLTFIAEM
;
A
#
# COMPACT_ATOMS: atom_id res chain seq x y z
N MET A 1 23.74 18.13 7.92
CA MET A 1 23.40 17.09 8.91
C MET A 1 24.11 15.80 8.52
N ASP A 2 24.87 15.17 9.42
CA ASP A 2 25.48 13.87 9.13
C ASP A 2 24.37 12.80 9.16
N ILE A 3 23.88 12.42 7.98
CA ILE A 3 22.77 11.47 7.79
C ILE A 3 23.05 10.13 8.48
N LYS A 4 24.31 9.71 8.62
CA LYS A 4 24.65 8.45 9.29
C LYS A 4 24.44 8.52 10.79
N ARG A 5 24.81 9.64 11.42
CA ARG A 5 24.65 9.82 12.87
C ARG A 5 23.17 9.84 13.27
N TRP A 6 22.31 10.35 12.39
CA TRP A 6 20.88 10.50 12.63
C TRP A 6 20.03 9.37 12.00
N ARG A 7 20.64 8.32 11.43
CA ARG A 7 19.93 7.28 10.66
C ARG A 7 18.75 6.65 11.41
N HIS A 8 18.87 6.42 12.71
CA HIS A 8 17.81 5.81 13.53
C HIS A 8 16.63 6.77 13.75
N VAL A 9 16.92 8.06 13.98
CA VAL A 9 15.89 9.09 14.12
C VAL A 9 15.15 9.29 12.80
N ILE A 10 15.89 9.34 11.68
CA ILE A 10 15.32 9.43 10.33
C ILE A 10 14.42 8.22 10.06
N LEU A 11 14.88 7.00 10.38
CA LEU A 11 14.09 5.78 10.21
C LEU A 11 12.79 5.82 11.02
N ILE A 12 12.84 6.17 12.32
CA ILE A 12 11.65 6.26 13.17
C ILE A 12 10.64 7.27 12.62
N TRP A 13 11.13 8.44 12.20
CA TRP A 13 10.27 9.48 11.64
C TRP A 13 9.61 9.04 10.33
N VAL A 14 10.39 8.43 9.45
CA VAL A 14 9.90 7.90 8.19
C VAL A 14 8.89 6.77 8.41
N CYS A 15 9.11 5.90 9.39
CA CYS A 15 8.13 4.88 9.79
C CYS A 15 6.80 5.53 10.22
N PHE A 16 6.87 6.61 11.00
CA PHE A 16 5.69 7.37 11.41
C PHE A 16 4.96 8.01 10.21
N GLU A 17 5.68 8.61 9.26
CA GLU A 17 5.06 9.19 8.07
C GLU A 17 4.36 8.14 7.21
N VAL A 18 5.01 6.99 7.01
CA VAL A 18 4.50 5.92 6.17
C VAL A 18 3.25 5.28 6.80
N ILE A 19 3.22 5.05 8.11
CA ILE A 19 2.03 4.50 8.78
C ILE A 19 0.87 5.50 8.83
N CYS A 20 1.14 6.80 8.93
CA CYS A 20 0.09 7.81 9.00
C CYS A 20 -0.50 8.16 7.63
N PHE A 21 0.29 8.13 6.56
CA PHE A 21 -0.11 8.72 5.27
C PHE A 21 0.15 7.86 4.05
N GLY A 22 0.90 6.75 4.17
CA GLY A 22 1.38 5.99 3.03
C GLY A 22 0.32 5.24 2.23
N GLY A 23 -0.73 4.74 2.88
CA GLY A 23 -1.68 3.80 2.28
C GLY A 23 -3.09 3.84 2.88
N ILE A 24 -3.59 5.04 3.21
CA ILE A 24 -4.91 5.25 3.81
C ILE A 24 -6.02 4.55 2.99
N GLN A 25 -5.87 4.51 1.67
CA GLN A 25 -6.79 3.83 0.74
C GLN A 25 -6.99 2.34 1.02
N TYR A 26 -6.03 1.67 1.67
CA TYR A 26 -6.17 0.24 2.01
C TYR A 26 -7.22 -0.02 3.11
N GLY A 27 -7.63 1.01 3.85
CA GLY A 27 -8.75 0.94 4.79
C GLY A 27 -10.12 1.18 4.15
N TRP A 28 -10.25 0.97 2.84
CA TRP A 28 -11.45 1.23 2.05
C TRP A 28 -12.76 0.77 2.70
N GLY A 29 -12.79 -0.45 3.27
CA GLY A 29 -14.00 -0.96 3.91
C GLY A 29 -14.51 -0.12 5.07
N ALA A 30 -13.61 0.50 5.85
CA ALA A 30 -13.98 1.42 6.91
C ALA A 30 -14.57 2.73 6.35
N LEU A 31 -14.07 3.20 5.20
CA LEU A 31 -14.61 4.38 4.52
C LEU A 31 -15.98 4.10 3.90
N VAL A 32 -16.17 2.96 3.23
CA VAL A 32 -17.46 2.56 2.63
C VAL A 32 -18.56 2.53 3.68
N TYR A 33 -18.27 2.02 4.87
CA TYR A 33 -19.22 2.04 5.98
C TYR A 33 -19.72 3.47 6.27
N ILE A 34 -18.81 4.44 6.37
CA ILE A 34 -19.16 5.84 6.61
C ILE A 34 -19.94 6.43 5.44
N LEU A 35 -19.53 6.14 4.20
CA LEU A 35 -20.20 6.69 3.00
C LEU A 35 -21.65 6.18 2.88
N LYS A 36 -21.88 4.91 3.20
CA LYS A 36 -23.23 4.33 3.24
C LYS A 36 -24.08 4.96 4.35
N ASP A 37 -23.51 5.16 5.53
CA ASP A 37 -24.23 5.80 6.65
C ASP A 37 -24.55 7.28 6.37
N GLU A 38 -23.69 7.98 5.62
CA GLU A 38 -23.93 9.35 5.13
C GLU A 38 -24.94 9.42 3.96
N GLY A 39 -25.45 8.28 3.49
CA GLY A 39 -26.42 8.18 2.40
C GLY A 39 -25.86 8.46 1.00
N ILE A 40 -24.56 8.25 0.81
CA ILE A 40 -23.92 8.42 -0.50
C ILE A 40 -24.36 7.29 -1.43
N HIS A 41 -24.93 7.65 -2.59
CA HIS A 41 -25.45 6.72 -3.58
C HIS A 41 -26.69 5.92 -3.14
N ASP A 42 -27.43 6.40 -2.14
CA ASP A 42 -28.71 5.79 -1.76
C ASP A 42 -29.75 5.86 -2.89
N GLU A 43 -29.59 6.78 -3.85
CA GLU A 43 -30.43 6.84 -5.05
C GLU A 43 -30.37 5.59 -5.93
N LEU A 44 -29.31 4.78 -5.81
CA LEU A 44 -29.17 3.52 -6.53
C LEU A 44 -29.94 2.38 -5.86
N CYS A 45 -30.40 2.59 -4.63
CA CYS A 45 -31.15 1.61 -3.88
C CYS A 45 -32.63 1.78 -4.18
N ILE A 46 -33.05 1.29 -5.35
CA ILE A 46 -34.45 1.26 -5.72
C ILE A 46 -35.14 0.21 -4.83
N GLU A 47 -36.18 0.62 -4.12
CA GLU A 47 -37.14 -0.32 -3.56
C GLU A 47 -37.80 -1.05 -4.75
N GLU A 48 -37.38 -2.28 -5.06
CA GLU A 48 -38.20 -3.12 -5.91
C GLU A 48 -39.58 -3.24 -5.22
N PRO A 49 -40.68 -2.85 -5.87
CA PRO A 49 -41.99 -3.08 -5.30
C PRO A 49 -42.16 -4.60 -5.23
N ARG A 50 -42.12 -5.14 -4.01
CA ARG A 50 -42.58 -6.51 -3.75
C ARG A 50 -43.99 -6.59 -4.30
N GLY A 51 -44.15 -7.24 -5.45
CA GLY A 51 -45.43 -7.71 -5.95
C GLY A 51 -46.02 -8.66 -4.91
N GLY A 52 -46.78 -8.12 -3.98
CA GLY A 52 -47.33 -8.85 -2.85
C GLY A 52 -48.05 -7.90 -1.92
N ASN A 53 -49.38 -7.87 -2.05
CA ASN A 53 -50.28 -7.29 -1.06
C ASN A 53 -49.96 -7.85 0.33
N SER A 54 -49.18 -7.11 1.12
CA SER A 54 -48.98 -7.38 2.53
C SER A 54 -49.04 -6.08 3.30
N THR A 55 -50.26 -5.73 3.68
CA THR A 55 -50.55 -4.84 4.79
C THR A 55 -50.02 -5.46 6.08
N THR A 56 -48.80 -5.11 6.48
CA THR A 56 -48.37 -5.23 7.87
C THR A 56 -47.55 -4.01 8.25
N ASN A 57 -48.14 -3.17 9.09
CA ASN A 57 -47.46 -2.14 9.87
C ASN A 57 -46.30 -2.76 10.66
N SER A 58 -45.07 -2.57 10.15
CA SER A 58 -43.84 -2.81 10.89
C SER A 58 -42.81 -1.78 10.47
N THR A 59 -42.58 -0.78 11.32
CA THR A 59 -41.51 0.24 11.22
C THR A 59 -40.14 -0.37 11.55
N ALA A 60 -39.76 -1.40 10.82
CA ALA A 60 -38.39 -1.90 10.81
C ALA A 60 -37.87 -1.69 9.40
N ALA A 61 -36.99 -0.70 9.24
CA ALA A 61 -36.17 -0.54 8.04
C ALA A 61 -35.40 -1.84 7.83
N VAL A 62 -35.96 -2.74 7.02
CA VAL A 62 -35.24 -3.90 6.50
C VAL A 62 -34.06 -3.30 5.76
N ALA A 63 -32.82 -3.65 6.16
CA ALA A 63 -31.63 -3.25 5.45
C ALA A 63 -31.78 -3.72 4.00
N VAL A 64 -32.18 -2.80 3.11
CA VAL A 64 -32.41 -3.10 1.70
C VAL A 64 -31.04 -3.41 1.12
N HIS A 65 -30.82 -4.69 0.80
CA HIS A 65 -29.66 -5.12 0.06
C HIS A 65 -29.59 -4.34 -1.25
N CYS A 66 -28.56 -3.50 -1.39
CA CYS A 66 -28.41 -2.57 -2.50
C CYS A 66 -27.17 -2.96 -3.35
N PRO A 67 -27.31 -3.94 -4.26
CA PRO A 67 -26.19 -4.46 -5.03
C PRO A 67 -25.58 -3.39 -5.95
N ASP A 68 -26.39 -2.46 -6.45
CA ASP A 68 -25.93 -1.41 -7.37
C ASP A 68 -25.05 -0.36 -6.67
N GLN A 69 -25.38 -0.02 -5.42
CA GLN A 69 -24.54 0.85 -4.59
C GLN A 69 -23.19 0.17 -4.28
N ASP A 70 -23.21 -1.11 -3.93
CA ASP A 70 -21.97 -1.89 -3.72
C ASP A 70 -21.14 -2.00 -5.00
N ALA A 71 -21.77 -2.23 -6.15
CA ALA A 71 -21.11 -2.25 -7.45
C ALA A 71 -20.45 -0.90 -7.76
N ARG A 72 -21.12 0.22 -7.46
CA ARG A 72 -20.58 1.58 -7.65
C ARG A 72 -19.36 1.85 -6.76
N PHE A 73 -19.41 1.45 -5.49
CA PHE A 73 -18.26 1.57 -4.59
C PHE A 73 -17.09 0.68 -5.02
N ASN A 74 -17.36 -0.54 -5.49
CA ASN A 74 -16.33 -1.44 -6.03
C ASN A 74 -15.68 -0.88 -7.30
N LEU A 75 -16.46 -0.17 -8.14
CA LEU A 75 -15.93 0.56 -9.29
C LEU A 75 -15.00 1.69 -8.83
N TYR A 76 -15.39 2.50 -7.85
CA TYR A 76 -14.53 3.57 -7.31
C TYR A 76 -13.21 3.03 -6.77
N TYR A 77 -13.25 1.97 -5.98
CA TYR A 77 -12.04 1.32 -5.49
C TYR A 77 -11.12 0.87 -6.64
N SER A 78 -11.70 0.23 -7.66
CA SER A 78 -10.95 -0.27 -8.81
C SER A 78 -10.29 0.85 -9.63
N VAL A 79 -11.01 1.96 -9.83
CA VAL A 79 -10.50 3.15 -10.52
C VAL A 79 -9.39 3.81 -9.70
N VAL A 80 -9.58 3.96 -8.38
CA VAL A 80 -8.56 4.53 -7.47
C VAL A 80 -7.27 3.69 -7.51
N MET A 81 -7.37 2.36 -7.44
CA MET A 81 -6.19 1.49 -7.45
C MET A 81 -5.49 1.47 -8.81
N SER A 82 -6.24 1.56 -9.90
CA SER A 82 -5.68 1.68 -11.25
C SER A 82 -4.97 3.01 -11.44
N ALA A 83 -5.56 4.11 -10.99
CA ALA A 83 -4.93 5.43 -11.02
C ALA A 83 -3.70 5.51 -10.11
N PHE A 84 -3.74 4.87 -8.94
CA PHE A 84 -2.58 4.73 -8.05
C PHE A 84 -1.39 4.12 -8.78
N MET A 85 -1.58 3.07 -9.57
CA MET A 85 -0.50 2.47 -10.37
C MET A 85 0.08 3.41 -11.42
N VAL A 86 -0.74 4.26 -12.04
CA VAL A 86 -0.24 5.32 -12.92
C VAL A 86 0.63 6.32 -12.14
N PHE A 87 0.20 6.72 -10.94
CA PHE A 87 1.00 7.58 -10.07
C PHE A 87 2.28 6.94 -9.55
N VAL A 88 2.34 5.61 -9.40
CA VAL A 88 3.58 4.90 -9.10
C VAL A 88 4.60 5.12 -10.22
N ILE A 89 4.19 4.97 -11.48
CA ILE A 89 5.06 5.18 -12.66
C ILE A 89 5.46 6.66 -12.77
N LEU A 90 4.50 7.58 -12.68
CA LEU A 90 4.76 9.01 -12.74
C LEU A 90 5.67 9.47 -11.59
N GLY A 91 5.39 9.00 -10.38
CA GLY A 91 6.18 9.27 -9.18
C GLY A 91 7.62 8.79 -9.33
N GLY A 92 7.82 7.55 -9.79
CA GLY A 92 9.15 6.99 -10.05
C GLY A 92 9.94 7.77 -11.10
N THR A 93 9.30 8.14 -12.21
CA THR A 93 9.97 8.92 -13.28
C THR A 93 10.31 10.35 -12.86
N LEU A 94 9.39 11.03 -12.16
CA LEU A 94 9.62 12.36 -11.58
C LEU A 94 10.73 12.29 -10.53
N PHE A 95 10.73 11.25 -9.70
CA PHE A 95 11.70 11.05 -8.65
C PHE A 95 13.11 10.92 -9.22
N SER A 96 13.28 10.11 -10.27
CA SER A 96 14.56 9.96 -10.97
C SER A 96 15.07 11.25 -11.62
N LYS A 97 14.18 12.13 -12.11
CA LYS A 97 14.59 13.39 -12.80
C LYS A 97 14.83 14.56 -11.87
N PHE A 98 13.95 14.77 -10.89
CA PHE A 98 13.92 16.00 -10.07
C PHE A 98 14.43 15.80 -8.64
N GLY A 99 14.70 14.56 -8.24
CA GLY A 99 15.18 14.24 -6.90
C GLY A 99 14.10 14.29 -5.82
N THR A 100 14.51 14.02 -4.59
CA THR A 100 13.58 13.75 -3.48
C THR A 100 12.69 14.93 -3.12
N ARG A 101 13.23 16.16 -3.02
CA ARG A 101 12.49 17.30 -2.44
C ARG A 101 11.35 17.79 -3.33
N ILE A 102 11.61 17.98 -4.62
CA ILE A 102 10.62 18.50 -5.57
C ILE A 102 9.45 17.52 -5.65
N VAL A 103 9.74 16.22 -5.75
CA VAL A 103 8.70 15.19 -5.81
C VAL A 103 7.89 15.11 -4.54
N ARG A 104 8.50 15.18 -3.35
CA ARG A 104 7.74 15.26 -2.09
C ARG A 104 6.78 16.44 -2.09
N LEU A 105 7.22 17.63 -2.47
CA LEU A 105 6.35 18.81 -2.49
C LEU A 105 5.15 18.65 -3.44
N ILE A 106 5.37 18.17 -4.67
CA ILE A 106 4.31 17.96 -5.65
C ILE A 106 3.25 17.00 -5.11
N PHE A 107 3.68 15.85 -4.59
CA PHE A 107 2.76 14.80 -4.15
C PHE A 107 2.12 15.10 -2.78
N ILE A 108 2.77 15.85 -1.89
CA ILE A 108 2.13 16.33 -0.66
C ILE A 108 1.03 17.35 -0.98
N CYS A 109 1.26 18.28 -1.91
CA CYS A 109 0.20 19.18 -2.38
C CYS A 109 -0.99 18.39 -2.98
N MET A 110 -0.70 17.34 -3.75
CA MET A 110 -1.72 16.45 -4.29
C MET A 110 -2.47 15.71 -3.18
N PHE A 111 -1.78 15.19 -2.16
CA PHE A 111 -2.38 14.56 -0.99
C PHE A 111 -3.33 15.51 -0.26
N TRP A 112 -2.91 16.76 -0.02
CA TRP A 112 -3.76 17.79 0.60
C TRP A 112 -5.00 18.10 -0.23
N ALA A 113 -4.85 18.24 -1.55
CA ALA A 113 -6.00 18.42 -2.45
C ALA A 113 -6.97 17.23 -2.35
N GLY A 114 -6.45 16.00 -2.32
CA GLY A 114 -7.27 14.79 -2.14
C GLY A 114 -8.01 14.75 -0.81
N CYS A 115 -7.36 15.12 0.30
CA CYS A 115 -8.01 15.23 1.61
C CYS A 115 -9.13 16.26 1.61
N LEU A 116 -8.93 17.44 0.99
CA LEU A 116 -9.95 18.47 0.87
C LEU A 116 -11.14 18.02 0.03
N MET A 117 -10.90 17.44 -1.16
CA MET A 117 -11.96 16.91 -2.03
C MET A 117 -12.76 15.82 -1.32
N THR A 118 -12.08 14.93 -0.61
CA THR A 118 -12.75 13.91 0.19
C THR A 118 -13.58 14.56 1.29
N ALA A 119 -13.03 15.46 2.10
CA ALA A 119 -13.76 16.16 3.15
C ALA A 119 -15.05 16.82 2.65
N PHE A 120 -14.98 17.56 1.53
CA PHE A 120 -16.14 18.27 0.97
C PHE A 120 -17.12 17.42 0.16
N THR A 121 -16.93 16.09 0.11
CA THR A 121 -17.92 15.19 -0.49
C THR A 121 -19.24 15.26 0.28
N THR A 122 -20.35 15.42 -0.45
CA THR A 122 -21.72 15.47 0.08
C THR A 122 -22.64 14.58 -0.77
N THR A 123 -23.88 14.34 -0.33
CA THR A 123 -24.90 13.63 -1.11
C THR A 123 -25.28 14.31 -2.42
N GLY A 124 -25.08 15.63 -2.53
CA GLY A 124 -25.26 16.37 -3.79
C GLY A 124 -24.08 16.27 -4.76
N THR A 125 -22.90 15.87 -4.28
CA THR A 125 -21.66 15.73 -5.07
C THR A 125 -20.93 14.42 -4.77
N PRO A 126 -21.61 13.25 -4.85
CA PRO A 126 -21.02 11.98 -4.42
C PRO A 126 -19.86 11.55 -5.30
N TRP A 127 -19.85 11.97 -6.58
CA TRP A 127 -18.76 11.69 -7.53
C TRP A 127 -17.41 12.27 -7.11
N LEU A 128 -17.38 13.29 -6.24
CA LEU A 128 -16.15 13.96 -5.77
C LEU A 128 -15.23 13.03 -4.96
N ILE A 129 -15.80 11.95 -4.40
CA ILE A 129 -15.06 10.95 -3.63
C ILE A 129 -13.98 10.27 -4.48
N CYS A 130 -14.27 9.98 -5.75
CA CYS A 130 -13.38 9.26 -6.64
C CYS A 130 -12.08 10.05 -6.93
N PRO A 131 -12.12 11.28 -7.48
CA PRO A 131 -10.90 12.07 -7.67
C PRO A 131 -10.20 12.42 -6.36
N GLY A 132 -10.95 12.63 -5.27
CA GLY A 132 -10.36 12.84 -3.94
C GLY A 132 -9.49 11.68 -3.49
N LEU A 133 -9.99 10.44 -3.59
CA LEU A 133 -9.25 9.24 -3.20
C LEU A 133 -8.12 8.90 -4.17
N ILE A 134 -8.25 9.21 -5.47
CA ILE A 134 -7.14 9.09 -6.43
C ILE A 134 -5.95 9.96 -5.96
N PHE A 135 -6.23 11.21 -5.56
CA PHE A 135 -5.20 12.13 -5.09
C PHE A 135 -4.63 11.76 -3.72
N VAL A 136 -5.46 11.25 -2.80
CA VAL A 136 -4.98 10.70 -1.51
C VAL A 136 -4.07 9.51 -1.75
N ALA A 137 -4.48 8.55 -2.58
CA ALA A 137 -3.70 7.34 -2.85
C ALA A 137 -2.39 7.67 -3.59
N GLY A 138 -2.48 8.44 -4.66
CA GLY A 138 -1.31 8.87 -5.43
C GLY A 138 -0.37 9.73 -4.59
N GLY A 139 -0.89 10.68 -3.81
CA GLY A 139 -0.13 11.56 -2.93
C GLY A 139 0.57 10.81 -1.81
N GLY A 140 -0.14 9.86 -1.18
CA GLY A 140 0.38 9.01 -0.11
C GLY A 140 1.56 8.13 -0.56
N PHE A 141 1.58 7.72 -1.84
CA PHE A 141 2.68 6.94 -2.41
C PHE A 141 4.05 7.60 -2.25
N VAL A 142 4.13 8.93 -2.25
CA VAL A 142 5.42 9.62 -2.15
C VAL A 142 6.14 9.33 -0.85
N PHE A 143 5.39 9.04 0.21
CA PHE A 143 5.97 8.73 1.52
C PHE A 143 6.75 7.44 1.45
N ILE A 144 6.22 6.36 0.86
CA ILE A 144 6.99 5.11 0.71
C ILE A 144 8.11 5.24 -0.33
N LEU A 145 7.85 5.89 -1.47
CA LEU A 145 8.82 6.03 -2.56
C LEU A 145 10.10 6.71 -2.08
N THR A 146 9.96 7.83 -1.39
CA THR A 146 11.12 8.62 -0.96
C THR A 146 11.77 8.06 0.29
N SER A 147 10.99 7.42 1.16
CA SER A 147 11.45 6.74 2.37
C SER A 147 12.24 5.46 2.11
N SER A 148 11.97 4.78 1.00
CA SER A 148 12.68 3.55 0.63
C SER A 148 14.19 3.76 0.48
N GLN A 149 14.63 4.99 0.19
CA GLN A 149 16.04 5.37 0.17
C GLN A 149 16.75 5.26 1.52
N VAL A 150 16.02 5.32 2.64
CA VAL A 150 16.57 5.15 3.98
C VAL A 150 17.11 3.73 4.17
N ALA A 151 16.55 2.74 3.49
CA ALA A 151 17.06 1.36 3.50
C ALA A 151 18.52 1.28 3.00
N ASN A 152 18.94 2.18 2.11
CA ASN A 152 20.33 2.24 1.63
C ASN A 152 21.34 2.64 2.72
N LEU A 153 20.89 3.19 3.87
CA LEU A 153 21.74 3.46 5.02
C LEU A 153 22.11 2.19 5.81
N TYR A 154 21.44 1.08 5.54
CA TYR A 154 21.57 -0.20 6.24
C TYR A 154 21.96 -1.33 5.26
N SER A 155 23.20 -1.31 4.74
CA SER A 155 23.66 -2.25 3.69
C SER A 155 23.44 -3.74 4.01
N LYS A 156 23.60 -4.16 5.27
CA LYS A 156 23.38 -5.56 5.69
C LYS A 156 21.91 -5.94 5.92
N ARG A 157 21.04 -4.95 6.17
CA ARG A 157 19.63 -5.17 6.57
C ARG A 157 18.66 -4.34 5.73
N SER A 158 19.03 -4.04 4.48
CA SER A 158 18.27 -3.14 3.61
C SER A 158 16.91 -3.73 3.27
N SER A 159 16.83 -5.05 3.08
CA SER A 159 15.58 -5.74 2.76
C SER A 159 14.64 -5.78 3.96
N THR A 160 15.18 -5.95 5.17
CA THR A 160 14.41 -5.82 6.42
C THR A 160 13.80 -4.43 6.55
N VAL A 161 14.61 -3.37 6.38
CA VAL A 161 14.11 -1.98 6.48
C VAL A 161 13.04 -1.71 5.41
N LEU A 162 13.28 -2.12 4.16
CA LEU A 162 12.32 -1.95 3.07
C LEU A 162 11.02 -2.74 3.33
N GLY A 163 11.12 -3.98 3.81
CA GLY A 163 9.98 -4.80 4.20
C GLY A 163 9.18 -4.19 5.35
N THR A 164 9.84 -3.63 6.36
CA THR A 164 9.17 -2.90 7.45
C THR A 164 8.42 -1.67 6.93
N LEU A 165 9.03 -0.86 6.06
CA LEU A 165 8.37 0.31 5.50
C LEU A 165 7.13 -0.07 4.67
N ASN A 166 7.20 -1.14 3.88
CA ASN A 166 6.03 -1.63 3.14
C ASN A 166 4.93 -2.16 4.08
N GLY A 167 5.29 -2.91 5.12
CA GLY A 167 4.30 -3.32 6.12
C GLY A 167 3.65 -2.16 6.85
N LEU A 168 4.39 -1.08 7.11
CA LEU A 168 3.83 0.15 7.71
C LEU A 168 2.89 0.86 6.74
N MET A 169 3.24 0.90 5.45
CA MET A 169 2.37 1.43 4.40
C MET A 169 1.08 0.62 4.35
N ASP A 170 1.17 -0.70 4.47
CA ASP A 170 0.01 -1.58 4.47
C ASP A 170 -0.85 -1.41 5.73
N SER A 171 -0.20 -1.21 6.89
CA SER A 171 -0.85 -1.02 8.19
C SER A 171 -1.52 0.34 8.34
N SER A 172 -1.25 1.29 7.43
CA SER A 172 -1.86 2.63 7.44
C SER A 172 -3.38 2.62 7.19
N SER A 173 -3.96 1.46 6.83
CA SER A 173 -5.42 1.25 6.87
C SER A 173 -6.02 1.55 8.24
N VAL A 174 -5.23 1.44 9.32
CA VAL A 174 -5.62 1.82 10.69
C VAL A 174 -6.06 3.28 10.79
N ILE A 175 -5.54 4.17 9.95
CA ILE A 175 -5.93 5.58 9.94
C ILE A 175 -7.36 5.72 9.45
N GLN A 176 -7.74 5.00 8.40
CA GLN A 176 -9.13 4.98 7.92
C GLN A 176 -10.07 4.30 8.93
N GLN A 177 -9.59 3.28 9.64
CA GLN A 177 -10.32 2.68 10.75
C GLN A 177 -10.50 3.67 11.91
N ALA A 178 -9.50 4.47 12.23
CA ALA A 178 -9.61 5.53 13.23
C ALA A 178 -10.64 6.59 12.81
N VAL A 179 -10.73 6.93 11.51
CA VAL A 179 -11.80 7.78 10.97
C VAL A 179 -13.18 7.16 11.21
N LYS A 180 -13.35 5.84 10.98
CA LYS A 180 -14.62 5.13 11.28
C LYS A 180 -14.97 5.16 12.76
N LEU A 181 -13.98 4.93 13.65
CA LEU A 181 -14.21 4.97 15.10
C LEU A 181 -14.57 6.39 15.58
N ALA A 182 -13.88 7.40 15.08
CA ALA A 182 -14.20 8.80 15.35
C ALA A 182 -15.63 9.16 14.90
N TYR A 183 -16.03 8.67 13.72
CA TYR A 183 -17.38 8.82 13.20
C TYR A 183 -18.43 8.19 14.12
N GLY A 184 -18.16 7.01 14.67
CA GLY A 184 -19.05 6.34 15.64
C GLY A 184 -19.28 7.12 16.94
N VAL A 185 -18.37 8.04 17.32
CA VAL A 185 -18.52 8.93 18.49
C VAL A 185 -19.18 10.27 18.10
N GLY A 186 -19.56 10.45 16.82
CA GLY A 186 -20.23 11.64 16.30
C GLY A 186 -19.32 12.65 15.60
N ILE A 187 -18.04 12.34 15.38
CA ILE A 187 -17.14 13.22 14.64
C ILE A 187 -17.40 13.05 13.14
N LYS A 188 -17.91 14.10 12.49
CA LYS A 188 -18.14 14.10 11.04
C LYS A 188 -16.87 13.76 10.25
N ARG A 189 -17.00 13.02 9.14
CA ARG A 189 -15.91 12.67 8.23
C ARG A 189 -15.09 13.89 7.78
N GLN A 190 -15.76 15.02 7.53
CA GLN A 190 -15.14 16.32 7.23
C GLN A 190 -14.03 16.70 8.23
N MET A 191 -14.32 16.65 9.53
CA MET A 191 -13.39 17.05 10.58
C MET A 191 -12.19 16.09 10.66
N ALA A 192 -12.44 14.79 10.44
CA ALA A 192 -11.39 13.78 10.43
C ALA A 192 -10.39 14.00 9.28
N TYR A 193 -10.87 14.32 8.07
CA TYR A 193 -9.97 14.62 6.94
C TYR A 193 -9.24 15.96 7.09
N PHE A 194 -9.84 16.98 7.73
CA PHE A 194 -9.09 18.20 8.09
C PHE A 194 -7.98 17.92 9.11
N PHE A 195 -8.22 17.04 10.06
CA PHE A 195 -7.22 16.61 11.03
C PHE A 195 -6.06 15.86 10.35
N ILE A 196 -6.37 14.91 9.45
CA ILE A 196 -5.35 14.20 8.65
C ILE A 196 -4.52 15.19 7.82
N LEU A 197 -5.19 16.15 7.17
CA LEU A 197 -4.51 17.21 6.42
C LEU A 197 -3.57 18.02 7.31
N GLY A 198 -4.03 18.46 8.48
CA GLY A 198 -3.21 19.21 9.44
C GLY A 198 -1.96 18.45 9.90
N ILE A 199 -2.11 17.19 10.32
CA ILE A 199 -0.96 16.37 10.77
C ILE A 199 -0.04 16.06 9.60
N SER A 200 -0.56 15.86 8.39
CA SER A 200 0.30 15.61 7.21
C SER A 200 1.24 16.79 6.91
N GLY A 201 0.97 18.00 7.45
CA GLY A 201 1.90 19.12 7.47
C GLY A 201 3.25 18.80 8.13
N MET A 202 3.29 17.89 9.10
CA MET A 202 4.53 17.41 9.72
C MET A 202 5.47 16.75 8.71
N SER A 203 4.96 16.24 7.58
CA SER A 203 5.80 15.66 6.53
C SER A 203 6.69 16.68 5.81
N MET A 204 6.44 17.98 5.99
CA MET A 204 7.34 19.03 5.54
C MET A 204 8.65 19.03 6.34
N ILE A 205 8.59 18.67 7.63
CA ILE A 205 9.76 18.61 8.52
C ILE A 205 10.80 17.64 7.95
N SER A 206 10.40 16.41 7.60
CA SER A 206 11.33 15.45 6.98
C SER A 206 11.78 15.87 5.59
N THR A 207 10.91 16.50 4.81
CA THR A 207 11.20 16.97 3.45
C THR A 207 12.34 17.98 3.45
N PHE A 208 12.37 18.91 4.41
CA PHE A 208 13.38 19.95 4.48
C PHE A 208 14.58 19.62 5.36
N LEU A 209 14.37 18.93 6.49
CA LEU A 209 15.43 18.66 7.49
C LEU A 209 16.13 17.32 7.29
N PHE A 210 15.40 16.25 6.97
CA PHE A 210 15.96 14.89 6.95
C PHE A 210 16.46 14.47 5.57
N PHE A 211 15.70 14.76 4.50
CA PHE A 211 16.06 14.32 3.17
C PHE A 211 17.02 15.27 2.43
N PRO A 212 18.06 14.73 1.77
CA PRO A 212 18.91 15.52 0.88
C PRO A 212 18.13 15.99 -0.35
N LYS A 213 18.65 17.01 -1.05
CA LYS A 213 17.99 17.59 -2.24
C LYS A 213 17.77 16.55 -3.35
N THR A 214 18.70 15.62 -3.53
CA THR A 214 18.73 14.66 -4.64
C THR A 214 18.39 13.24 -4.16
N PHE A 215 19.38 12.42 -3.83
CA PHE A 215 19.20 11.00 -3.53
C PHE A 215 20.16 10.50 -2.44
N ILE A 216 19.73 9.48 -1.68
CA ILE A 216 20.63 8.69 -0.84
C ILE A 216 21.15 7.51 -1.68
N LYS A 217 22.36 7.67 -2.24
CA LYS A 217 23.00 6.62 -3.03
C LYS A 217 23.36 5.42 -2.16
N ARG A 218 23.10 4.20 -2.65
CA ARG A 218 23.57 2.94 -2.05
C ARG A 218 25.09 2.89 -2.17
N LYS A 219 25.81 2.64 -1.07
CA LYS A 219 27.23 2.30 -1.17
C LYS A 219 27.35 0.87 -1.68
N PHE A 220 27.83 0.68 -2.91
CA PHE A 220 28.38 -0.60 -3.30
C PHE A 220 29.64 -0.83 -2.48
N GLU A 221 29.70 -1.93 -1.73
CA GLU A 221 30.95 -2.37 -1.11
C GLU A 221 31.87 -2.86 -2.22
N THR A 222 32.62 -1.95 -2.85
CA THR A 222 33.70 -2.32 -3.76
C THR A 222 34.79 -2.96 -2.92
N LYS A 223 34.81 -4.30 -2.92
CA LYS A 223 35.84 -5.12 -2.28
C LYS A 223 37.13 -5.03 -3.10
N LYS A 224 37.82 -3.88 -3.04
CA LYS A 224 39.28 -3.71 -3.09
C LYS A 224 39.63 -2.23 -3.30
N THR A 225 40.13 -1.62 -2.23
CA THR A 225 41.19 -0.62 -2.31
C THR A 225 42.31 -1.16 -3.21
N LYS A 226 42.40 -0.71 -4.46
CA LYS A 226 43.67 -0.55 -5.15
C LYS A 226 43.59 0.71 -6.02
N SER A 227 44.32 1.73 -5.56
CA SER A 227 44.99 2.76 -6.37
C SER A 227 44.16 3.42 -7.47
N ILE A 228 43.41 4.48 -7.13
CA ILE A 228 42.77 5.35 -8.12
C ILE A 228 43.02 6.81 -7.72
N GLU A 229 44.24 7.28 -7.95
CA GLU A 229 44.54 8.71 -8.14
C GLU A 229 44.86 9.04 -9.61
N GLU A 230 44.89 8.05 -10.52
CA GLU A 230 45.26 8.23 -11.93
C GLU A 230 44.09 8.17 -12.95
N LEU A 231 42.86 7.80 -12.57
CA LEU A 231 41.73 7.69 -13.53
C LEU A 231 40.86 8.96 -13.64
N THR A 232 41.28 10.07 -13.05
CA THR A 232 40.47 11.30 -12.89
C THR A 232 40.24 12.09 -14.19
N GLN A 233 40.65 11.58 -15.35
CA GLN A 233 40.39 12.23 -16.66
C GLN A 233 39.57 11.41 -17.66
N GLN A 234 39.29 10.12 -17.40
CA GLN A 234 38.39 9.29 -18.24
C GLN A 234 36.95 9.20 -17.70
N SER A 235 36.70 9.70 -16.47
CA SER A 235 35.43 9.55 -15.75
C SER A 235 34.27 10.44 -16.25
N GLY A 236 34.49 11.30 -17.25
CA GLY A 236 33.45 12.16 -17.82
C GLY A 236 32.50 11.45 -18.79
N GLU A 237 32.99 10.45 -19.52
CA GLU A 237 32.21 9.76 -20.57
C GLU A 237 31.66 8.39 -20.11
N GLU A 238 32.32 7.70 -19.17
CA GLU A 238 31.90 6.37 -18.71
C GLU A 238 30.67 6.37 -17.78
N ILE A 239 30.32 7.48 -17.13
CA ILE A 239 29.14 7.56 -16.25
C ILE A 239 27.83 7.38 -17.04
N ASN A 240 27.82 7.69 -18.34
CA ASN A 240 26.67 7.41 -19.20
C ASN A 240 26.56 5.93 -19.60
N HIS A 241 27.59 5.11 -19.37
CA HIS A 241 27.63 3.71 -19.77
C HIS A 241 27.26 2.73 -18.63
N GLU A 242 27.20 3.20 -17.38
CA GLU A 242 26.87 2.36 -16.20
C GLU A 242 25.35 2.26 -15.93
N TYR A 243 24.54 3.16 -16.50
CA TYR A 243 23.10 2.96 -16.63
C TYR A 243 22.80 2.41 -18.01
N GLY A 244 22.85 1.08 -18.15
CA GLY A 244 22.36 0.42 -19.36
C GLY A 244 20.99 0.95 -19.76
N ASN A 245 20.74 1.06 -21.07
CA ASN A 245 19.47 1.51 -21.62
C ASN A 245 18.31 0.82 -20.86
N ILE A 246 17.38 1.57 -20.25
CA ILE A 246 16.28 1.03 -19.40
C ILE A 246 15.55 -0.13 -20.11
N ARG A 247 15.47 -0.05 -21.43
CA ARG A 247 14.94 -1.10 -22.31
C ARG A 247 15.62 -2.47 -22.11
N SER A 248 16.92 -2.51 -21.87
CA SER A 248 17.66 -3.76 -21.62
C SER A 248 17.22 -4.44 -20.33
N TYR A 249 16.96 -3.67 -19.27
CA TYR A 249 16.43 -4.20 -18.01
C TYR A 249 14.99 -4.66 -18.14
N LEU A 250 14.14 -3.88 -18.82
CA LEU A 250 12.74 -4.23 -19.06
C LEU A 250 12.56 -5.48 -19.94
N CYS A 251 13.56 -5.81 -20.76
CA CYS A 251 13.57 -7.00 -21.61
C CYS A 251 14.30 -8.20 -20.98
N ASP A 252 14.80 -8.10 -19.74
CA ASP A 252 15.40 -9.24 -19.04
C ASP A 252 14.31 -10.31 -18.76
N PRO A 253 14.48 -11.57 -19.22
CA PRO A 253 13.50 -12.63 -18.98
C PRO A 253 13.23 -12.87 -17.49
N LEU A 254 14.19 -12.62 -16.60
CA LEU A 254 13.98 -12.72 -15.15
C LEU A 254 13.05 -11.62 -14.64
N TYR A 255 13.25 -10.39 -15.13
CA TYR A 255 12.39 -9.25 -14.80
C TYR A 255 10.97 -9.49 -15.30
N ILE A 256 10.79 -9.89 -16.56
CA ILE A 256 9.47 -10.17 -17.15
C ILE A 256 8.76 -11.27 -16.34
N SER A 257 9.46 -12.36 -16.03
CA SER A 257 8.89 -13.47 -15.25
C SER A 257 8.43 -13.01 -13.86
N HIS A 258 9.22 -12.16 -13.19
CA HIS A 258 8.85 -11.58 -11.90
C HIS A 258 7.66 -10.62 -12.01
N VAL A 259 7.60 -9.79 -13.05
CA VAL A 259 6.46 -8.89 -13.28
C VAL A 259 5.17 -9.66 -13.54
N VAL A 260 5.23 -10.74 -14.33
CA VAL A 260 4.06 -11.62 -14.58
C VAL A 260 3.59 -12.25 -13.26
N TRP A 261 4.52 -12.82 -12.48
CA TRP A 261 4.22 -13.38 -11.16
C TRP A 261 3.56 -12.35 -10.23
N PHE A 262 4.16 -11.16 -10.11
CA PHE A 262 3.65 -10.09 -9.25
C PHE A 262 2.27 -9.63 -9.71
N THR A 263 2.04 -9.49 -11.02
CA THR A 263 0.76 -9.04 -11.58
C THR A 263 -0.37 -10.01 -11.26
N ILE A 264 -0.14 -11.33 -11.40
CA ILE A 264 -1.15 -12.36 -11.09
C ILE A 264 -1.54 -12.29 -9.61
N LEU A 265 -0.56 -12.21 -8.70
CA LEU A 265 -0.81 -12.13 -7.27
C LEU A 265 -1.46 -10.80 -6.86
N TYR A 266 -1.00 -9.70 -7.44
CA TYR A 266 -1.52 -8.36 -7.18
C TYR A 266 -2.96 -8.19 -7.67
N PHE A 267 -3.31 -8.77 -8.81
CA PHE A 267 -4.68 -8.79 -9.29
C PHE A 267 -5.60 -9.47 -8.27
N ARG A 268 -5.21 -10.65 -7.75
CA ARG A 268 -6.06 -11.31 -6.76
C ARG A 268 -6.09 -10.62 -5.39
N PHE A 269 -4.98 -10.00 -4.98
CA PHE A 269 -4.97 -9.12 -3.82
C PHE A 269 -6.04 -8.02 -3.93
N ASN A 270 -6.10 -7.31 -5.06
CA ASN A 270 -7.09 -6.25 -5.27
C ASN A 270 -8.51 -6.79 -5.35
N TYR A 271 -8.71 -7.92 -6.03
CA TYR A 271 -10.00 -8.59 -6.10
C TYR A 271 -10.51 -8.89 -4.69
N PHE A 272 -9.68 -9.48 -3.82
CA PHE A 272 -10.07 -9.79 -2.45
C PHE A 272 -10.53 -8.54 -1.69
N ILE A 273 -9.74 -7.45 -1.68
CA ILE A 273 -10.14 -6.21 -0.98
C ILE A 273 -11.42 -5.63 -1.57
N GLY A 274 -11.56 -5.61 -2.90
CA GLY A 274 -12.76 -5.10 -3.56
C GLY A 274 -14.02 -5.88 -3.18
N THR A 275 -13.93 -7.20 -3.05
CA THR A 275 -15.11 -8.05 -2.78
C THR A 275 -15.31 -8.38 -1.30
N VAL A 276 -14.36 -8.08 -0.41
CA VAL A 276 -14.40 -8.59 0.98
C VAL A 276 -15.65 -8.14 1.74
N ASN A 277 -16.11 -6.90 1.55
CA ASN A 277 -17.33 -6.42 2.21
C ASN A 277 -18.57 -7.17 1.71
N SER A 278 -18.69 -7.37 0.40
CA SER A 278 -19.78 -8.17 -0.19
C SER A 278 -19.72 -9.61 0.29
N TYR A 279 -18.53 -10.19 0.42
CA TYR A 279 -18.35 -11.54 0.96
C TYR A 279 -18.77 -11.64 2.43
N ILE A 280 -18.37 -10.68 3.27
CA ILE A 280 -18.79 -10.61 4.68
C ILE A 280 -20.31 -10.47 4.78
N ASN A 281 -20.92 -9.61 3.94
CA ASN A 281 -22.38 -9.46 3.89
C ASN A 281 -23.08 -10.80 3.63
N ILE A 282 -22.60 -11.57 2.65
CA ILE A 282 -23.18 -12.89 2.31
C ILE A 282 -23.01 -13.88 3.46
N VAL A 283 -21.81 -13.97 4.06
CA VAL A 283 -21.53 -14.94 5.14
C VAL A 283 -22.27 -14.62 6.45
N THR A 284 -22.64 -13.36 6.66
CA THR A 284 -23.31 -12.89 7.88
C THR A 284 -24.82 -12.65 7.71
N ASP A 285 -25.40 -13.15 6.62
CA ASP A 285 -26.81 -12.97 6.27
C ASP A 285 -27.26 -11.48 6.30
N TYR A 286 -26.38 -10.59 5.81
CA TYR A 286 -26.60 -9.14 5.74
C TYR A 286 -26.82 -8.44 7.09
N ASN A 287 -26.35 -9.04 8.19
CA ASN A 287 -26.40 -8.41 9.50
C ASN A 287 -25.33 -7.30 9.62
N THR A 288 -25.79 -6.04 9.68
CA THR A 288 -24.92 -4.84 9.70
C THR A 288 -23.97 -4.79 10.90
N GLU A 289 -24.38 -5.29 12.07
CA GLU A 289 -23.52 -5.33 13.26
C GLU A 289 -22.36 -6.33 13.06
N LYS A 290 -22.68 -7.53 12.56
CA LYS A 290 -21.67 -8.57 12.26
C LYS A 290 -20.73 -8.11 11.16
N VAL A 291 -21.24 -7.46 10.11
CA VAL A 291 -20.43 -6.91 9.03
C VAL A 291 -19.43 -5.90 9.57
N SER A 292 -19.91 -4.94 10.38
CA SER A 292 -19.05 -3.94 11.00
C SER A 292 -17.99 -4.58 11.92
N TYR A 293 -18.37 -5.60 12.68
CA TYR A 293 -17.44 -6.38 13.50
C TYR A 293 -16.34 -7.05 12.66
N PHE A 294 -16.68 -7.81 11.62
CA PHE A 294 -15.69 -8.49 10.78
C PHE A 294 -14.82 -7.50 9.97
N THR A 295 -15.37 -6.34 9.55
CA THR A 295 -14.57 -5.25 8.96
C THR A 295 -13.54 -4.71 9.96
N ASN A 296 -13.91 -4.58 11.25
CA ASN A 296 -12.97 -4.18 12.29
C ASN A 296 -11.90 -5.25 12.52
N VAL A 297 -12.27 -6.54 12.57
CA VAL A 297 -11.33 -7.66 12.70
C VAL A 297 -10.34 -7.69 11.53
N LEU A 298 -10.82 -7.51 10.29
CA LEU A 298 -9.95 -7.38 9.13
C LEU A 298 -8.97 -6.21 9.28
N SER A 299 -9.44 -5.06 9.75
CA SER A 299 -8.59 -3.88 9.94
C SER A 299 -7.53 -4.11 11.03
N TYR A 300 -7.89 -4.74 12.15
CA TYR A 300 -6.93 -5.08 13.21
C TYR A 300 -5.91 -6.13 12.78
N THR A 301 -6.33 -7.15 12.03
CA THR A 301 -5.41 -8.14 11.47
C THR A 301 -4.44 -7.50 10.47
N MET A 302 -4.92 -6.62 9.57
CA MET A 302 -4.07 -5.87 8.65
C MET A 302 -3.03 -5.00 9.37
N PHE A 303 -3.38 -4.37 10.51
CA PHE A 303 -2.43 -3.59 11.32
C PHE A 303 -1.28 -4.44 11.87
N CYS A 304 -1.54 -5.71 12.21
CA CYS A 304 -0.51 -6.67 12.60
C CYS A 304 0.41 -7.09 11.43
N GLY A 305 0.09 -6.71 10.19
CA GLY A 305 0.85 -7.01 8.98
C GLY A 305 2.30 -6.51 9.01
N VAL A 306 2.59 -5.49 9.81
CA VAL A 306 3.97 -5.00 10.01
C VAL A 306 4.91 -6.09 10.56
N ILE A 307 4.38 -7.01 11.38
CA ILE A 307 5.17 -8.09 11.97
C ILE A 307 5.49 -9.12 10.89
N SER A 308 4.52 -9.50 10.06
CA SER A 308 4.74 -10.41 8.94
C SER A 308 5.67 -9.82 7.88
N SER A 309 5.62 -8.52 7.63
CA SER A 309 6.52 -7.86 6.68
C SER A 309 7.96 -7.79 7.20
N LEU A 310 8.14 -7.56 8.51
CA LEU A 310 9.44 -7.64 9.17
C LEU A 310 10.01 -9.06 9.04
N CYS A 311 9.21 -10.09 9.30
CA CYS A 311 9.62 -11.48 9.13
C CYS A 311 10.02 -11.79 7.67
N ALA A 312 9.23 -11.32 6.69
CA ALA A 312 9.53 -11.50 5.28
C ALA A 312 10.86 -10.85 4.87
N GLY A 313 11.11 -9.61 5.32
CA GLY A 313 12.37 -8.89 5.06
C GLY A 313 13.57 -9.52 5.75
N LEU A 314 13.42 -9.98 7.00
CA LEU A 314 14.46 -10.71 7.73
C LEU A 314 14.82 -12.02 7.04
N MET A 315 13.82 -12.78 6.60
CA MET A 315 14.02 -14.03 5.88
C MET A 315 14.75 -13.79 4.56
N TYR A 316 14.40 -12.75 3.81
CA TYR A 316 15.12 -12.36 2.60
C TYR A 316 16.59 -12.02 2.88
N ASP A 317 16.86 -11.20 3.92
CA ASP A 317 18.22 -10.84 4.30
C ASP A 317 19.06 -12.06 4.77
N GLN A 318 18.44 -13.01 5.47
CA GLN A 318 19.09 -14.26 5.89
C GLN A 318 19.49 -15.13 4.69
N GLU A 319 18.58 -15.34 3.75
CA GLU A 319 18.89 -16.08 2.53
C GLU A 319 19.90 -15.32 1.66
N LYS A 320 19.84 -13.99 1.63
CA LYS A 320 20.85 -13.16 0.96
C LYS A 320 22.25 -13.38 1.53
N GLU A 321 22.39 -13.42 2.86
CA GLU A 321 23.66 -13.71 3.54
C GLU A 321 24.13 -15.15 3.27
N ARG A 322 23.20 -16.11 3.17
CA ARG A 322 23.51 -17.51 2.84
C ARG A 322 24.08 -17.68 1.42
N TYR A 323 23.55 -16.95 0.45
CA TYR A 323 23.96 -17.05 -0.97
C TYR A 323 25.00 -16.00 -1.40
N SER A 324 25.47 -15.13 -0.50
CA SER A 324 26.44 -14.07 -0.85
C SER A 324 27.80 -14.60 -1.32
N GLY A 325 28.17 -15.82 -0.90
CA GLY A 325 29.43 -16.48 -1.28
C GLY A 325 29.39 -17.26 -2.60
N CYS A 326 28.25 -17.33 -3.28
CA CYS A 326 28.13 -18.09 -4.54
C CYS A 326 28.85 -17.38 -5.71
N THR A 327 29.49 -18.18 -6.57
CA THR A 327 30.22 -17.70 -7.76
C THR A 327 29.30 -17.29 -8.91
N SER A 328 28.09 -17.86 -9.00
CA SER A 328 27.10 -17.53 -10.03
C SER A 328 26.27 -16.30 -9.62
N GLU A 329 26.27 -15.27 -10.47
CA GLU A 329 25.48 -14.06 -10.28
C GLU A 329 23.97 -14.35 -10.24
N ILE A 330 23.49 -15.24 -11.12
CA ILE A 330 22.09 -15.65 -11.19
C ILE A 330 21.65 -16.28 -9.86
N LYS A 331 22.47 -17.17 -9.27
CA LYS A 331 22.15 -17.77 -7.96
C LYS A 331 22.09 -16.73 -6.85
N ARG A 332 23.01 -15.76 -6.85
CA ARG A 332 23.05 -14.70 -5.83
C ARG A 332 21.83 -13.77 -5.90
N LYS A 333 21.31 -13.50 -7.10
CA LYS A 333 20.11 -12.66 -7.31
C LYS A 333 18.81 -13.42 -7.04
N LEU A 334 18.70 -14.66 -7.51
CA LEU A 334 17.42 -15.41 -7.50
C LEU A 334 17.16 -16.19 -6.21
N MET A 335 18.18 -16.86 -5.66
CA MET A 335 17.98 -17.78 -4.53
C MET A 335 17.43 -17.10 -3.27
N PRO A 336 17.86 -15.86 -2.91
CA PRO A 336 17.30 -15.18 -1.75
C PRO A 336 15.79 -14.91 -1.83
N ALA A 337 15.28 -14.73 -3.05
CA ALA A 337 13.88 -14.44 -3.29
C ALA A 337 13.01 -15.72 -3.36
N LEU A 338 13.59 -16.87 -3.70
CA LEU A 338 12.84 -18.09 -4.04
C LEU A 338 11.93 -18.58 -2.90
N ILE A 339 12.48 -18.76 -1.69
CA ILE A 339 11.72 -19.21 -0.52
C ILE A 339 10.60 -18.21 -0.18
N PRO A 340 10.86 -16.91 -0.05
CA PRO A 340 9.80 -15.92 0.16
C PRO A 340 8.71 -15.92 -0.93
N MET A 341 9.09 -16.05 -2.20
CA MET A 341 8.12 -16.11 -3.30
C MET A 341 7.25 -17.38 -3.23
N LEU A 342 7.81 -18.53 -2.86
CA LEU A 342 7.06 -19.78 -2.67
C LEU A 342 6.07 -19.69 -1.49
N ILE A 343 6.48 -19.07 -0.38
CA ILE A 343 5.57 -18.81 0.74
C ILE A 343 4.44 -17.89 0.29
N CYS A 344 4.75 -16.86 -0.49
CA CYS A 344 3.74 -15.93 -1.01
C CYS A 344 2.71 -16.63 -1.93
N THR A 345 3.15 -17.48 -2.86
CA THR A 345 2.24 -18.19 -3.79
C THR A 345 1.39 -19.25 -3.10
N THR A 346 1.97 -19.96 -2.12
CA THR A 346 1.24 -20.96 -1.33
C THR A 346 0.15 -20.31 -0.48
N LEU A 347 0.46 -19.21 0.21
CA LEU A 347 -0.54 -18.45 0.99
C LEU A 347 -1.67 -17.91 0.11
N GLN A 348 -1.34 -17.41 -1.09
CA GLN A 348 -2.36 -16.95 -2.05
C GLN A 348 -3.28 -18.09 -2.53
N THR A 349 -2.72 -19.26 -2.75
CA THR A 349 -3.48 -20.44 -3.17
C THR A 349 -4.42 -20.90 -2.05
N ILE A 350 -3.93 -20.93 -0.81
CA ILE A 350 -4.74 -21.22 0.38
C ILE A 350 -5.88 -20.22 0.51
N LEU A 351 -5.58 -18.92 0.46
CA LEU A 351 -6.59 -17.86 0.53
C LEU A 351 -7.67 -18.04 -0.55
N SER A 352 -7.26 -18.41 -1.76
CA SER A 352 -8.19 -18.61 -2.87
C SER A 352 -9.15 -19.77 -2.63
N GLY A 353 -8.69 -20.83 -1.96
CA GLY A 353 -9.54 -21.94 -1.53
C GLY A 353 -10.48 -21.56 -0.38
N LEU A 354 -10.00 -20.80 0.61
CA LEU A 354 -10.79 -20.43 1.80
C LEU A 354 -12.02 -19.58 1.46
N VAL A 355 -11.96 -18.74 0.42
CA VAL A 355 -13.09 -17.89 -0.01
C VAL A 355 -14.29 -18.69 -0.52
N PHE A 356 -14.12 -19.97 -0.88
CA PHE A 356 -15.24 -20.82 -1.31
C PHE A 356 -16.05 -21.42 -0.16
N VAL A 357 -15.60 -21.26 1.09
CA VAL A 357 -16.26 -21.84 2.27
C VAL A 357 -17.01 -20.73 3.01
N PRO A 358 -18.33 -20.57 2.82
CA PRO A 358 -19.11 -19.52 3.46
C PRO A 358 -19.36 -19.87 4.94
N ASN A 359 -18.40 -19.54 5.79
CA ASN A 359 -18.47 -19.78 7.22
C ASN A 359 -17.79 -18.64 7.99
N GLU A 360 -18.43 -18.16 9.06
CA GLU A 360 -17.93 -17.08 9.91
C GLU A 360 -16.53 -17.40 10.50
N ASN A 361 -16.28 -18.65 10.89
CA ASN A 361 -14.98 -19.07 11.44
C ASN A 361 -13.86 -19.03 10.40
N VAL A 362 -14.19 -19.26 9.13
CA VAL A 362 -13.23 -19.23 8.02
C VAL A 362 -12.81 -17.79 7.70
N LEU A 363 -13.63 -16.78 8.04
CA LEU A 363 -13.26 -15.37 7.88
C LEU A 363 -12.01 -15.02 8.67
N TYR A 364 -11.91 -15.43 9.94
CA TYR A 364 -10.73 -15.17 10.76
C TYR A 364 -9.45 -15.73 10.14
N VAL A 365 -9.50 -16.99 9.69
CA VAL A 365 -8.36 -17.64 9.03
C VAL A 365 -8.01 -16.95 7.73
N SER A 366 -9.02 -16.58 6.93
CA SER A 366 -8.84 -15.87 5.66
C SER A 366 -8.15 -14.52 5.88
N PHE A 367 -8.52 -13.77 6.91
CA PHE A 367 -7.93 -12.46 7.21
C PHE A 367 -6.48 -12.57 7.68
N ILE A 368 -6.15 -13.59 8.48
CA ILE A 368 -4.77 -13.87 8.90
C ILE A 368 -3.92 -14.26 7.68
N VAL A 369 -4.37 -15.23 6.88
CA VAL A 369 -3.66 -15.69 5.68
C VAL A 369 -3.48 -14.54 4.69
N PHE A 370 -4.52 -13.74 4.46
CA PHE A 370 -4.46 -12.57 3.60
C PHE A 370 -3.42 -11.55 4.08
N THR A 371 -3.38 -11.27 5.38
CA THR A 371 -2.43 -10.31 5.98
C THR A 371 -0.98 -10.77 5.77
N ILE A 372 -0.69 -12.06 6.00
CA ILE A 372 0.65 -12.62 5.82
C ILE A 372 1.01 -12.63 4.32
N PHE A 373 0.11 -13.12 3.45
CA PHE A 373 0.29 -13.12 2.00
C PHE A 373 0.66 -11.72 1.48
N ARG A 374 -0.15 -10.73 1.83
CA ARG A 374 0.03 -9.33 1.44
C ARG A 374 1.42 -8.82 1.83
N SER A 375 1.83 -9.07 3.07
CA SER A 375 3.10 -8.61 3.60
C SER A 375 4.29 -9.17 2.82
N TYR A 376 4.21 -10.45 2.43
CA TYR A 376 5.22 -11.11 1.61
C TYR A 376 5.22 -10.58 0.18
N LEU A 377 4.05 -10.39 -0.43
CA LEU A 377 3.93 -9.89 -1.81
C LEU A 377 4.69 -8.57 -2.02
N PHE A 378 4.44 -7.57 -1.17
CA PHE A 378 5.06 -6.26 -1.33
C PHE A 378 6.50 -6.21 -0.84
N SER A 379 6.82 -6.88 0.28
CA SER A 379 8.19 -6.89 0.80
C SER A 379 9.14 -7.56 -0.19
N VAL A 380 8.79 -8.76 -0.67
CA VAL A 380 9.63 -9.57 -1.56
C VAL A 380 9.68 -8.99 -2.96
N GLY A 381 8.54 -8.55 -3.49
CA GLY A 381 8.45 -7.99 -4.84
C GLY A 381 9.35 -6.76 -5.01
N LEU A 382 9.40 -5.88 -4.02
CA LEU A 382 10.24 -4.69 -4.08
C LEU A 382 11.71 -4.97 -3.77
N THR A 383 12.02 -5.88 -2.83
CA THR A 383 13.42 -6.25 -2.54
C THR A 383 14.07 -6.97 -3.69
N PHE A 384 13.33 -7.79 -4.44
CA PHE A 384 13.84 -8.43 -5.65
C PHE A 384 14.23 -7.38 -6.71
N ILE A 385 13.34 -6.43 -7.00
CA ILE A 385 13.61 -5.35 -7.96
C ILE A 385 14.77 -4.47 -7.50
N ALA A 386 14.89 -4.21 -6.19
CA ALA A 386 15.96 -3.39 -5.65
C ALA A 386 17.36 -4.07 -5.69
N GLU A 387 17.45 -5.36 -6.01
CA GLU A 387 18.70 -6.13 -6.09
C GLU A 387 19.03 -6.62 -7.51
N MET A 388 18.11 -6.46 -8.47
CA MET A 388 18.39 -6.66 -9.91
C MET A 388 19.29 -5.55 -10.43
#